data_AF-A0A7X6TH98-F1
#
_entry.id   AF-A0A7X6TH98-F1
#
_cell.length_a   1.000
_cell.length_b   1.000
_cell.length_c   1.000
_cell.angle_alpha   90.00
_cell.angle_beta   90.00
_cell.angle_gamma   90.00
#
_symmetry.space_group_name_H-M   'P 1'
#
loop_
_entity.id
_entity.type
_entity.pdbx_description
1 polymer ?
#
loop_
_entity_poly.entity_id
_entity_poly.type
_entity_poly.pdbx_seq_one_letter_code
_entity_poly.pdbx_strand_id
1 'polypeptide(L)'
;MGTLKRKMVINIIIVAFLAIGIAFIFYLIFSTVGITLVAQNAVPVFATEKQAMTWPHPVPIAELSSGQTVPVTKCVDVKSYMIYKIRLPDGRDGFVLDGQYLVMRNGKRTSC
;
A
#
# COMPACT_ATOMS: atom_id res chain seq x y z
N MET A 1 12.76 49.63 16.33
CA MET A 1 12.93 48.15 16.34
C MET A 1 13.86 47.77 15.19
N GLY A 2 15.11 47.42 15.49
CA GLY A 2 16.24 47.50 14.54
C GLY A 2 16.15 46.56 13.33
N THR A 3 16.62 47.07 12.19
CA THR A 3 16.75 46.39 10.88
C THR A 3 17.39 44.99 10.97
N LEU A 4 18.23 44.74 11.98
CA LEU A 4 18.84 43.44 12.27
C LEU A 4 17.82 42.35 12.63
N LYS A 5 16.81 42.68 13.47
CA LYS A 5 15.76 41.73 13.87
C LYS A 5 14.89 41.33 12.68
N ARG A 6 14.64 42.26 11.76
CA ARG A 6 13.85 42.01 10.54
C ARG A 6 14.55 41.03 9.59
N LYS A 7 15.86 41.19 9.38
CA LYS A 7 16.66 40.27 8.56
C LYS A 7 16.71 38.86 9.17
N MET A 8 16.85 38.76 10.49
CA MET A 8 16.87 37.48 11.20
C MET A 8 15.53 36.74 11.08
N VAL A 9 14.40 37.44 11.24
CA VAL A 9 13.06 36.85 11.06
C VAL A 9 12.85 36.36 9.64
N ILE A 10 13.26 37.13 8.63
CA ILE A 10 13.14 36.72 7.22
C ILE A 10 13.94 35.44 6.94
N ASN A 11 15.18 35.35 7.45
CA ASN A 11 16.01 34.16 7.25
C ASN A 11 15.40 32.91 7.92
N ILE A 12 14.80 33.07 9.12
CA ILE A 12 14.13 31.95 9.81
C ILE A 12 12.93 31.45 8.98
N ILE A 13 12.13 32.35 8.41
CA ILE A 13 10.98 31.99 7.57
C ILE A 13 11.45 31.23 6.33
N ILE A 14 12.51 31.69 5.66
CA ILE A 14 13.06 31.04 4.48
C ILE A 14 13.54 29.62 4.82
N VAL A 15 14.30 29.46 5.91
CA VAL A 15 14.79 28.15 6.35
C VAL A 15 13.62 27.21 6.70
N ALA A 16 12.58 27.72 7.36
CA ALA A 16 11.40 26.93 7.71
C ALA A 16 10.65 26.44 6.44
N PHE A 17 10.45 27.30 5.45
CA PHE A 17 9.83 26.92 4.18
C PHE A 17 10.67 25.87 3.43
N LEU A 18 11.99 26.01 3.45
CA LEU A 18 12.92 25.04 2.86
C LEU A 18 12.80 23.67 3.55
N ALA A 19 12.75 23.65 4.89
CA ALA A 19 12.60 22.42 5.66
C ALA A 19 11.25 21.73 5.39
N ILE A 20 10.15 22.49 5.32
CA ILE A 20 8.82 21.96 4.99
C ILE A 20 8.79 21.40 3.56
N GLY A 21 9.38 22.12 2.60
CA GLY A 21 9.47 21.67 1.21
C GLY A 21 10.24 20.36 1.08
N ILE A 22 11.38 20.24 1.77
CA ILE A 22 12.17 18.99 1.80
C ILE A 22 11.34 17.86 2.43
N ALA A 23 10.70 18.09 3.57
CA ALA A 23 9.86 17.08 4.22
C ALA A 23 8.71 16.61 3.32
N PHE A 24 8.09 17.53 2.57
CA PHE A 24 7.03 17.20 1.62
C PHE A 24 7.54 16.36 0.44
N ILE A 25 8.70 16.70 -0.12
CA ILE A 25 9.34 15.91 -1.19
C ILE A 25 9.67 14.51 -0.69
N PHE A 26 10.25 14.39 0.51
CA PHE A 26 10.49 13.09 1.14
C PHE A 26 9.18 12.30 1.29
N TYR A 27 8.12 12.92 1.79
CA TYR A 27 6.82 12.27 1.90
C TYR A 27 6.30 11.73 0.55
N LEU A 28 6.44 12.50 -0.53
CA LEU A 28 6.04 12.07 -1.88
C LEU A 28 6.89 10.91 -2.42
N ILE A 29 8.20 10.94 -2.20
CA ILE A 29 9.11 9.87 -2.65
C ILE A 29 8.80 8.56 -1.89
N PHE A 30 8.56 8.64 -0.59
CA PHE A 30 8.29 7.47 0.24
C PHE A 30 6.87 6.92 0.08
N SER A 31 5.91 7.68 -0.43
CA SER A 31 4.53 7.20 -0.63
C SER A 31 4.30 6.43 -1.94
N THR A 32 5.22 6.51 -2.90
CA THR A 32 4.94 6.13 -4.30
C THR A 32 5.38 4.72 -4.73
N VAL A 33 6.00 3.91 -3.87
CA VAL A 33 6.40 2.54 -4.22
C VAL A 33 5.44 1.51 -3.63
N GLY A 34 4.19 1.54 -4.11
CA GLY A 34 3.17 0.56 -3.73
C GLY A 34 3.45 -0.82 -4.31
N ILE A 35 3.20 -1.87 -3.53
CA ILE A 35 3.11 -3.23 -4.04
C ILE A 35 1.73 -3.42 -4.68
N THR A 36 1.66 -4.07 -5.83
CA THR A 36 0.39 -4.45 -6.47
C THR A 36 0.28 -5.97 -6.59
N LEU A 37 -0.95 -6.47 -6.54
CA LEU A 37 -1.30 -7.86 -6.81
C LEU A 37 -2.02 -7.91 -8.15
N VAL A 38 -1.53 -8.75 -9.05
CA VAL A 38 -2.08 -8.99 -10.38
C VAL A 38 -2.65 -10.40 -10.42
N ALA A 39 -3.96 -10.52 -10.54
CA ALA A 39 -4.62 -11.81 -10.67
C ALA A 39 -4.29 -12.43 -12.04
N GLN A 40 -3.83 -13.68 -12.07
CA GLN A 40 -3.62 -14.45 -13.30
C GLN A 40 -4.86 -15.28 -13.67
N ASN A 41 -5.74 -15.51 -12.70
CA ASN A 41 -7.00 -16.22 -12.85
C ASN A 41 -8.00 -15.65 -11.83
N ALA A 42 -9.16 -16.29 -11.68
CA ALA A 42 -10.07 -16.08 -10.56
C ALA A 42 -9.34 -16.22 -9.22
N VAL A 43 -9.24 -15.12 -8.46
CA VAL A 43 -8.62 -15.11 -7.13
C VAL A 43 -9.65 -14.67 -6.10
N PRO A 44 -10.02 -15.54 -5.14
CA PRO A 44 -11.01 -15.21 -4.13
C PRO A 44 -10.46 -14.20 -3.13
N VAL A 45 -11.32 -13.27 -2.71
CA VAL A 45 -11.01 -12.25 -1.72
C VAL A 45 -11.91 -12.45 -0.50
N PHE A 46 -11.31 -12.56 0.67
CA PHE A 46 -12.02 -12.80 1.93
C PHE A 46 -12.11 -11.53 2.78
N ALA A 47 -13.15 -11.43 3.62
CA ALA A 47 -13.35 -10.23 4.43
C ALA A 47 -12.33 -10.10 5.56
N THR A 48 -11.84 -11.23 6.08
CA THR A 48 -10.91 -11.26 7.22
C THR A 48 -9.78 -12.26 6.99
N GLU A 49 -8.65 -12.01 7.64
CA GLU A 49 -7.50 -12.92 7.69
C GLU A 49 -7.90 -14.34 8.14
N LYS A 50 -8.72 -14.43 9.19
CA LYS A 50 -9.21 -15.71 9.71
C LYS A 50 -9.99 -16.50 8.65
N GLN A 51 -10.84 -15.82 7.88
CA GLN A 51 -11.59 -16.47 6.80
C GLN A 51 -10.67 -17.01 5.71
N ALA A 52 -9.65 -16.21 5.32
CA ALA A 52 -8.66 -16.65 4.35
C ALA A 52 -7.88 -17.88 4.82
N MET A 53 -7.60 -17.99 6.13
CA MET A 53 -6.83 -19.10 6.71
C MET A 53 -7.67 -20.33 7.11
N THR A 54 -8.99 -20.24 7.11
CA THR A 54 -9.86 -21.35 7.55
C THR A 54 -10.17 -22.26 6.37
N TRP A 55 -10.05 -23.58 6.59
CA TRP A 55 -10.50 -24.60 5.65
C TRP A 55 -11.67 -25.39 6.26
N PRO A 56 -12.78 -25.62 5.55
CA PRO A 56 -13.08 -25.13 4.20
C PRO A 56 -13.23 -23.61 4.15
N HIS A 57 -12.88 -23.02 3.00
CA HIS A 57 -12.99 -21.58 2.82
C HIS A 57 -14.47 -21.12 2.86
N PRO A 58 -14.77 -20.02 3.56
CA PRO A 58 -16.09 -19.40 3.51
C PRO A 58 -16.31 -18.71 2.15
N VAL A 59 -17.54 -18.24 1.91
CA VAL A 59 -17.87 -17.51 0.67
C VAL A 59 -17.02 -16.23 0.57
N PRO A 60 -16.32 -16.01 -0.56
CA PRO A 60 -15.54 -14.80 -0.78
C PRO A 60 -16.45 -13.57 -0.93
N ILE A 61 -15.95 -12.40 -0.50
CA ILE A 61 -16.68 -11.12 -0.63
C ILE A 61 -16.52 -10.48 -2.01
N ALA A 62 -15.53 -10.93 -2.76
CA ALA A 62 -15.23 -10.54 -4.13
C ALA A 62 -14.32 -11.59 -4.77
N GLU A 63 -14.24 -11.56 -6.09
CA GLU A 63 -13.33 -12.39 -6.87
C GLU A 63 -12.58 -11.48 -7.85
N LEU A 64 -11.25 -11.53 -7.83
CA LEU A 64 -10.46 -10.79 -8.80
C LEU A 64 -10.47 -11.55 -10.12
N SER A 65 -10.81 -10.85 -11.19
CA SER A 65 -10.77 -11.39 -12.55
C SER A 65 -9.33 -11.49 -13.08
N SER A 66 -9.09 -12.39 -14.03
CA SER A 66 -7.79 -12.48 -14.72
C SER A 66 -7.35 -11.13 -15.29
N GLY A 67 -6.10 -10.75 -15.03
CA GLY A 67 -5.51 -9.46 -15.40
C GLY A 67 -5.83 -8.30 -14.46
N GLN A 68 -6.75 -8.48 -13.50
CA GLN A 68 -7.12 -7.42 -12.57
C GLN A 68 -5.95 -7.10 -11.64
N THR A 69 -5.64 -5.82 -11.52
CA THR A 69 -4.59 -5.30 -10.65
C THR A 69 -5.19 -4.54 -9.49
N VAL A 70 -4.75 -4.87 -8.27
CA VAL A 70 -5.18 -4.21 -7.03
C VAL A 70 -3.98 -3.86 -6.17
N PRO A 71 -3.99 -2.73 -5.44
CA PRO A 71 -2.90 -2.39 -4.54
C PRO A 71 -2.92 -3.27 -3.30
N VAL A 72 -1.73 -3.75 -2.91
CA VAL A 72 -1.50 -4.41 -1.63
C VAL A 72 -1.27 -3.32 -0.58
N THR A 73 -2.12 -3.29 0.43
CA THR A 73 -2.06 -2.32 1.53
C THR A 73 -1.24 -2.84 2.71
N LYS A 74 -1.21 -4.16 2.91
CA LYS A 74 -0.43 -4.79 3.98
C LYS A 74 -0.08 -6.24 3.61
N CYS A 75 1.10 -6.67 4.02
CA CYS A 75 1.50 -8.07 3.99
C CYS A 75 1.40 -8.65 5.40
N VAL A 76 0.83 -9.82 5.53
CA VAL A 76 0.58 -10.48 6.82
C VAL A 76 1.19 -11.88 6.77
N ASP A 77 2.22 -12.11 7.57
CA ASP A 77 2.86 -13.42 7.70
C ASP A 77 2.11 -14.24 8.77
N VAL A 78 1.53 -15.37 8.36
CA VAL A 78 0.77 -16.27 9.23
C VAL A 78 1.27 -17.70 9.05
N LYS A 79 2.00 -18.20 10.05
CA LYS A 79 2.38 -19.62 10.19
C LYS A 79 2.97 -20.23 8.91
N SER A 80 3.87 -19.49 8.24
CA SER A 80 4.56 -19.86 6.98
C SER A 80 3.81 -19.53 5.68
N TYR A 81 2.67 -18.82 5.76
CA TYR A 81 1.96 -18.32 4.59
C TYR A 81 1.94 -16.79 4.58
N MET A 82 2.19 -16.19 3.43
CA MET A 82 2.04 -14.76 3.21
C MET A 82 0.62 -14.46 2.73
N ILE A 83 -0.14 -13.73 3.54
CA ILE A 83 -1.47 -13.22 3.19
C ILE A 83 -1.35 -11.76 2.78
N TYR A 84 -2.02 -11.38 1.71
CA TYR A 84 -2.02 -10.01 1.21
C TYR A 84 -3.34 -9.34 1.55
N LYS A 85 -3.27 -8.24 2.31
CA LYS A 85 -4.38 -7.31 2.43
C LYS A 85 -4.38 -6.39 1.22
N ILE A 86 -5.47 -6.37 0.48
CA ILE A 86 -5.65 -5.58 -0.74
C ILE A 86 -6.77 -4.55 -0.55
N ARG A 87 -6.75 -3.48 -1.35
CA ARG A 87 -7.88 -2.56 -1.50
C ARG A 87 -8.61 -2.88 -2.81
N LEU A 88 -9.89 -3.18 -2.73
CA LEU A 88 -10.75 -3.42 -3.89
C LEU A 88 -11.12 -2.09 -4.59
N PRO A 89 -11.56 -2.12 -5.86
CA PRO A 89 -11.98 -0.91 -6.58
C PRO A 89 -13.17 -0.17 -5.94
N ASP A 90 -14.01 -0.89 -5.20
CA ASP A 90 -15.14 -0.34 -4.43
C ASP A 90 -14.69 0.32 -3.10
N GLY A 91 -13.40 0.35 -2.82
CA GLY A 91 -12.81 0.93 -1.61
C GLY A 91 -12.79 0.01 -0.40
N ARG A 92 -13.38 -1.20 -0.47
CA ARG A 92 -13.32 -2.18 0.61
C ARG A 92 -11.92 -2.79 0.71
N ASP A 93 -11.54 -3.15 1.93
CA ASP A 93 -10.35 -3.98 2.15
C ASP A 93 -10.72 -5.46 2.09
N GLY A 94 -9.80 -6.29 1.61
CA GLY A 94 -9.95 -7.74 1.59
C GLY A 94 -8.62 -8.47 1.74
N PHE A 95 -8.69 -9.78 1.95
CA PHE A 95 -7.53 -10.64 2.17
C PHE A 95 -7.45 -11.71 1.10
N VAL A 96 -6.26 -11.88 0.52
CA VAL A 96 -5.92 -12.91 -0.45
C VAL A 96 -4.83 -13.79 0.16
N LEU A 97 -5.12 -15.09 0.25
CA LEU A 97 -4.15 -16.12 0.64
C LEU A 97 -3.86 -17.02 -0.57
N ASP A 98 -4.92 -17.57 -1.15
CA ASP A 98 -4.86 -18.60 -2.19
C ASP A 98 -5.25 -18.04 -3.58
N GLY A 99 -4.83 -18.74 -4.63
CA GLY A 99 -5.13 -18.44 -6.03
C GLY A 99 -3.90 -18.17 -6.88
N GLN A 100 -4.12 -18.01 -8.19
CA GLN A 100 -3.06 -17.69 -9.14
C GLN A 100 -2.92 -16.17 -9.26
N TYR A 101 -1.92 -15.60 -8.60
CA TYR A 101 -1.59 -14.17 -8.68
C TYR A 101 -0.09 -13.92 -8.68
N LEU A 102 0.29 -12.72 -9.14
CA LEU A 102 1.65 -12.20 -9.03
C LEU A 102 1.65 -10.96 -8.16
N VAL A 103 2.68 -10.83 -7.35
CA VAL A 103 2.93 -9.61 -6.59
C VAL A 103 4.05 -8.84 -7.28
N MET A 104 3.80 -7.57 -7.54
CA MET A 104 4.61 -6.72 -8.40
C MET A 104 5.00 -5.44 -7.65
N ARG A 105 6.26 -5.03 -7.81
CA ARG A 105 6.77 -3.72 -7.38
C ARG A 105 7.60 -3.15 -8.52
N ASN A 106 7.21 -1.97 -9.02
CA ASN A 106 7.88 -1.30 -10.15
C ASN A 106 8.06 -2.21 -11.38
N GLY A 107 7.02 -2.99 -11.72
CA GLY A 107 7.03 -3.89 -12.88
C GLY A 107 7.89 -5.15 -12.72
N LYS A 108 8.50 -5.37 -11.55
CA LYS A 108 9.24 -6.60 -11.24
C LYS A 108 8.44 -7.46 -10.27
N ARG A 109 8.51 -8.78 -10.45
CA ARG A 109 7.97 -9.74 -9.48
C ARG A 109 8.69 -9.57 -8.16
N THR A 110 7.92 -9.47 -7.09
CA THR A 110 8.42 -9.37 -5.73
C THR A 110 7.53 -10.22 -4.83
N SER A 111 8.04 -10.61 -3.68
CA SER A 111 7.20 -10.93 -2.53
C SER A 111 7.21 -9.74 -1.57
N CYS A 112 6.34 -9.79 -0.58
CA CYS A 112 6.70 -9.20 0.70
C CYS A 112 7.76 -10.11 1.36
#